data_AF-A0A9P5S7W4-F1
#
_entry.id   AF-A0A9P5S7W4-F1
#
_cell.length_a   1.000
_cell.length_b   1.000
_cell.length_c   1.000
_cell.angle_alpha   90.00
_cell.angle_beta   90.00
_cell.angle_gamma   90.00
#
_symmetry.space_group_name_H-M   'P 1'
#
loop_
_entity.id
_entity.type
_entity.pdbx_description
1 polymer ?
#
loop_
_entity_poly.entity_id
_entity_poly.type
_entity_poly.pdbx_seq_one_letter_code
_entity_poly.pdbx_strand_id
1 'polypeptide(L)'
;MESITQWDPNRVHQWLCSIGFPNYERQIKENGISGDLLIHLDHAALKDLSIWEVGKRLVILKAIYQLKISYGISLEAGDYVPPSVAFENELNYQAAASLRTVEQAVHEK
;
A
#
# COMPACT_ATOMS: atom_id res chain seq x y z
N MET A 1 13.87 -15.55 3.38
CA MET A 1 12.57 -14.99 3.80
C MET A 1 11.53 -15.53 2.82
N GLU A 2 10.37 -15.96 3.32
CA GLU A 2 9.26 -16.41 2.48
C GLU A 2 8.68 -15.23 1.69
N SER A 3 8.33 -15.43 0.43
CA SER A 3 7.69 -14.38 -0.39
C SER A 3 6.26 -14.13 0.08
N ILE A 4 5.81 -12.87 0.12
CA ILE A 4 4.40 -12.56 0.46
C ILE A 4 3.44 -13.30 -0.47
N THR A 5 3.76 -13.40 -1.76
CA THR A 5 2.90 -14.09 -2.75
C THR A 5 2.67 -15.57 -2.45
N GLN A 6 3.47 -16.17 -1.55
CA GLN A 6 3.31 -17.56 -1.10
C GLN A 6 2.48 -17.68 0.19
N TRP A 7 2.04 -16.58 0.79
CA TRP A 7 1.21 -16.62 1.99
C TRP A 7 -0.15 -17.22 1.70
N ASP A 8 -0.50 -18.23 2.49
CA ASP A 8 -1.84 -18.79 2.50
C ASP A 8 -2.81 -17.89 3.33
N PRO A 9 -4.13 -18.14 3.28
CA PRO A 9 -5.10 -17.35 4.03
C PRO A 9 -4.86 -17.33 5.54
N ASN A 10 -4.28 -18.39 6.13
CA ASN A 10 -3.94 -18.39 7.55
C ASN A 10 -2.81 -17.40 7.86
N ARG A 11 -1.77 -17.37 7.02
CA ARG A 11 -0.67 -16.42 7.18
C ARG A 11 -1.12 -14.97 6.98
N VAL A 12 -2.00 -14.71 6.02
CA VAL A 12 -2.62 -13.39 5.81
C VAL A 12 -3.43 -12.97 7.04
N HIS A 13 -4.21 -13.88 7.62
CA HIS A 13 -4.95 -13.59 8.86
C HIS A 13 -4.03 -13.31 10.05
N GLN A 14 -2.95 -14.07 10.22
CA GLN A 14 -1.94 -13.77 11.25
C GLN A 14 -1.33 -12.39 11.08
N TRP A 15 -1.06 -11.98 9.83
CA TRP A 15 -0.59 -10.63 9.54
C TRP A 15 -1.66 -9.57 9.90
N LEU A 16 -2.94 -9.78 9.55
CA LEU A 16 -4.04 -8.90 9.97
C LEU A 16 -4.17 -8.80 11.50
N CYS A 17 -4.01 -9.90 12.24
CA CYS A 17 -3.94 -9.87 13.70
C CYS A 17 -2.83 -8.95 14.20
N SER A 18 -1.64 -9.00 13.57
CA SER A 18 -0.48 -8.18 13.97
C SER A 18 -0.71 -6.68 13.81
N ILE A 19 -1.61 -6.27 12.92
CA ILE A 19 -2.00 -4.87 12.70
C ILE A 19 -3.34 -4.49 13.37
N GLY A 20 -3.86 -5.35 14.25
CA GLY A 20 -5.04 -5.05 15.08
C GLY A 20 -6.39 -5.48 14.52
N PHE A 21 -6.42 -6.40 13.55
CA PHE A 21 -7.64 -6.88 12.87
C PHE A 21 -7.90 -8.39 13.07
N PRO A 22 -7.97 -8.90 14.32
CA PRO A 22 -8.07 -10.34 14.56
C PRO A 22 -9.41 -10.97 14.15
N ASN A 23 -10.48 -10.17 14.07
CA ASN A 23 -11.86 -10.67 13.89
C ASN A 23 -12.27 -10.93 12.43
N TYR A 24 -11.31 -10.96 11.49
CA TYR A 24 -11.57 -11.10 10.05
C TYR A 24 -11.17 -12.48 9.48
N GLU A 25 -10.86 -13.45 10.34
CA GLU A 25 -10.42 -14.80 9.92
C GLU A 25 -11.38 -15.45 8.93
N ARG A 26 -12.68 -15.42 9.26
CA ARG A 26 -13.72 -16.05 8.45
C ARG A 26 -13.75 -15.45 7.04
N GLN A 27 -13.78 -14.12 6.94
CA GLN A 27 -13.83 -13.39 5.68
C GLN A 27 -12.59 -13.67 4.83
N ILE A 28 -11.40 -13.70 5.43
CA ILE A 28 -10.15 -14.01 4.75
C ILE A 28 -10.16 -15.44 4.21
N LYS A 29 -10.61 -16.41 5.00
CA LYS A 29 -10.67 -17.82 4.59
C LYS A 29 -11.74 -18.10 3.53
N GLU A 30 -12.96 -17.60 3.73
CA GLU A 30 -14.09 -17.82 2.81
C GLU A 30 -13.86 -17.18 1.45
N ASN A 31 -13.19 -16.03 1.39
CA ASN A 31 -12.84 -15.37 0.12
C ASN A 31 -11.46 -15.80 -0.41
N GLY A 32 -10.77 -16.73 0.26
CA GLY A 32 -9.48 -17.25 -0.20
C GLY A 32 -8.38 -16.19 -0.34
N ILE A 33 -8.35 -15.18 0.54
CA ILE A 33 -7.41 -14.06 0.45
C ILE A 33 -5.99 -14.57 0.79
N SER A 34 -5.24 -14.91 -0.25
CA SER A 34 -3.81 -15.24 -0.21
C SER A 34 -2.95 -13.96 -0.23
N GLY A 35 -1.65 -14.10 -0.01
CA GLY A 35 -0.74 -12.94 -0.07
C GLY A 35 -0.64 -12.29 -1.45
N ASP A 36 -0.87 -13.06 -2.52
CA ASP A 36 -1.00 -12.53 -3.88
C ASP A 36 -2.20 -11.58 -3.99
N LEU A 37 -3.37 -11.96 -3.47
CA LEU A 37 -4.54 -11.08 -3.44
C LEU A 37 -4.39 -9.93 -2.44
N LEU A 38 -3.72 -10.16 -1.31
CA LEU A 38 -3.53 -9.17 -0.24
C LEU A 38 -2.87 -7.89 -0.78
N ILE A 39 -1.83 -8.01 -1.58
CA ILE A 39 -1.07 -6.86 -2.10
C ILE A 39 -1.83 -6.03 -3.14
N HIS A 40 -2.97 -6.54 -3.62
CA HIS A 40 -3.86 -5.88 -4.57
C HIS A 40 -5.20 -5.44 -3.94
N LEU A 41 -5.40 -5.58 -2.62
CA LEU A 41 -6.65 -5.11 -1.99
C LEU A 41 -6.77 -3.59 -2.07
N ASP A 42 -7.93 -3.14 -2.53
CA ASP A 42 -8.29 -1.74 -2.63
C ASP A 42 -9.50 -1.39 -1.73
N HIS A 43 -10.01 -0.16 -1.86
CA HIS A 43 -11.19 0.26 -1.09
C HIS A 43 -12.45 -0.56 -1.39
N ALA A 44 -12.63 -1.05 -2.61
CA ALA A 44 -13.79 -1.83 -3.02
C ALA A 44 -13.71 -3.24 -2.43
N ALA A 45 -12.60 -3.93 -2.67
CA ALA A 45 -12.34 -5.27 -2.15
C ALA A 45 -12.44 -5.34 -0.62
N LEU A 46 -11.92 -4.32 0.09
CA LEU A 46 -12.07 -4.27 1.55
C LEU A 46 -13.53 -4.12 2.00
N LYS A 47 -14.38 -3.42 1.23
CA LYS A 47 -15.82 -3.35 1.53
C LYS A 47 -16.49 -4.71 1.31
N ASP A 48 -16.11 -5.43 0.25
CA ASP A 48 -16.61 -6.78 -0.03
C ASP A 48 -16.21 -7.77 1.07
N LEU A 49 -15.03 -7.57 1.69
CA LEU A 49 -14.59 -8.28 2.91
C LEU A 49 -15.26 -7.78 4.21
N SER A 50 -16.32 -6.99 4.10
CA SER A 50 -17.07 -6.41 5.23
C SER A 50 -16.28 -5.41 6.09
N ILE A 51 -15.33 -4.68 5.50
CA ILE A 51 -14.55 -3.61 6.16
C ILE A 51 -15.07 -2.24 5.69
N TRP A 52 -16.23 -1.85 6.23
CA TRP A 52 -16.99 -0.68 5.78
C TRP A 52 -16.52 0.65 6.38
N GLU A 53 -15.85 0.62 7.52
CA GLU A 53 -15.36 1.83 8.17
C GLU A 53 -14.13 2.37 7.44
N VAL A 54 -14.18 3.66 7.05
CA VAL A 54 -13.08 4.29 6.29
C VAL A 54 -11.77 4.26 7.07
N GLY A 55 -11.80 4.52 8.38
CA GLY A 55 -10.59 4.47 9.22
C GLY A 55 -9.94 3.09 9.22
N LYS A 56 -10.73 2.03 9.35
CA LYS A 56 -10.24 0.64 9.28
C LYS A 56 -9.60 0.32 7.94
N ARG A 57 -10.25 0.71 6.84
CA ARG A 57 -9.69 0.53 5.49
C ARG A 57 -8.36 1.27 5.32
N LEU A 58 -8.27 2.51 5.78
CA LEU A 58 -7.04 3.30 5.68
C LEU A 58 -5.88 2.68 6.46
N VAL A 59 -6.14 2.10 7.64
CA VAL A 59 -5.11 1.39 8.41
C VAL A 59 -4.60 0.17 7.64
N ILE A 60 -5.50 -0.65 7.08
CA ILE A 60 -5.11 -1.84 6.31
C ILE A 60 -4.37 -1.45 5.03
N LEU A 61 -4.87 -0.48 4.26
CA LEU A 61 -4.22 -0.02 3.03
C LEU A 61 -2.84 0.59 3.30
N LYS A 62 -2.68 1.36 4.38
CA LYS A 62 -1.38 1.85 4.82
C LYS A 62 -0.44 0.69 5.17
N ALA A 63 -0.96 -0.34 5.84
CA ALA A 63 -0.16 -1.52 6.18
C ALA A 63 0.24 -2.33 4.93
N ILE A 64 -0.64 -2.47 3.94
CA ILE A 64 -0.33 -3.10 2.64
C ILE A 64 0.75 -2.30 1.90
N TYR A 65 0.63 -0.97 1.86
CA TYR A 65 1.68 -0.11 1.30
C TYR A 65 3.03 -0.39 1.97
N GLN A 66 3.10 -0.39 3.30
CA GLN A 66 4.33 -0.68 4.04
C GLN A 66 4.86 -2.09 3.79
N LEU A 67 3.95 -3.06 3.62
CA LEU A 67 4.27 -4.44 3.30
C LEU A 67 4.90 -4.55 1.90
N LYS A 68 4.36 -3.87 0.88
CA LYS A 68 4.93 -3.80 -0.47
C LYS A 68 6.33 -3.19 -0.44
N ILE A 69 6.52 -2.06 0.26
CA ILE A 69 7.84 -1.41 0.40
C ILE A 69 8.85 -2.33 1.08
N SER A 70 8.48 -2.97 2.19
CA SER A 70 9.39 -3.82 2.98
C SER A 70 9.88 -5.05 2.21
N TYR A 71 9.09 -5.55 1.27
CA TYR A 71 9.43 -6.71 0.43
C TYR A 71 9.90 -6.32 -0.98
N GLY A 72 10.04 -5.02 -1.28
CA GLY A 72 10.48 -4.55 -2.59
C GLY A 72 9.47 -4.81 -3.72
N ILE A 73 8.18 -4.91 -3.40
CA ILE A 73 7.11 -5.06 -4.38
C ILE A 73 6.85 -3.68 -5.01
N SER A 74 6.85 -3.63 -6.34
CA SER A 74 6.57 -2.39 -7.09
C SER A 74 5.11 -1.95 -6.87
N LEU A 75 4.90 -0.64 -6.78
CA LEU A 75 3.56 -0.07 -6.70
C LEU A 75 2.97 0.09 -8.10
N GLU A 76 1.70 -0.24 -8.24
CA GLU A 76 0.93 -0.18 -9.48
C GLU A 76 0.05 1.07 -9.52
N ALA A 77 -0.44 1.41 -10.71
CA ALA A 77 -1.38 2.51 -10.88
C ALA A 77 -2.71 2.19 -10.16
N GLY A 78 -3.07 3.02 -9.17
CA GLY A 78 -4.26 2.82 -8.34
C GLY A 78 -3.99 2.25 -6.96
N ASP A 79 -2.75 1.83 -6.66
CA ASP A 79 -2.36 1.47 -5.31
C ASP A 79 -2.55 2.63 -4.34
N TYR A 80 -2.93 2.30 -3.11
CA TYR A 80 -2.97 3.29 -2.05
C TYR A 80 -1.55 3.76 -1.71
N VAL A 81 -1.34 5.07 -1.79
CA VAL A 81 -0.14 5.76 -1.31
C VAL A 81 -0.54 6.65 -0.14
N PRO A 82 0.09 6.52 1.05
CA PRO A 82 -0.18 7.40 2.17
C PRO A 82 -0.01 8.88 1.78
N PRO A 83 -0.92 9.78 2.21
CA PRO A 83 -0.85 11.20 1.83
C PRO A 83 0.49 11.87 2.16
N SER A 84 1.17 11.45 3.23
CA SER A 84 2.51 11.95 3.58
C SER A 84 3.54 11.63 2.51
N VAL A 85 3.54 10.40 1.99
CA VAL A 85 4.45 9.96 0.93
C VAL A 85 4.10 10.63 -0.39
N ALA A 86 2.81 10.74 -0.71
CA ALA A 86 2.35 11.41 -1.92
C ALA A 86 2.82 12.88 -1.94
N PHE A 87 2.66 13.58 -0.81
CA PHE A 87 3.08 14.96 -0.64
C PHE A 87 4.61 15.13 -0.74
N GLU A 88 5.40 14.27 -0.09
CA GLU A 88 6.86 14.28 -0.20
C GLU A 88 7.35 14.09 -1.64
N ASN A 89 6.72 13.17 -2.38
CA ASN A 89 7.03 12.94 -3.79
C ASN A 89 6.75 14.19 -4.62
N GLU A 90 5.59 14.82 -4.46
CA GLU A 90 5.21 16.05 -5.16
C GLU A 90 6.22 17.18 -4.91
N LEU A 91 6.60 17.41 -3.65
CA LEU A 91 7.62 18.40 -3.29
C LEU A 91 8.97 18.10 -3.94
N ASN A 92 9.38 16.83 -3.95
CA ASN A 92 10.64 16.42 -4.56
C ASN A 92 10.65 16.66 -6.09
N TYR A 93 9.53 16.35 -6.77
CA TYR A 93 9.39 16.65 -8.20
C TYR A 93 9.46 18.16 -8.48
N GLN A 94 8.81 18.98 -7.67
CA GLN A 94 8.84 20.44 -7.81
C GLN A 94 10.24 21.01 -7.58
N ALA A 95 10.95 20.53 -6.57
CA ALA A 95 12.32 20.93 -6.30
C ALA A 95 13.26 20.58 -7.47
N ALA A 96 13.16 19.36 -7.99
CA ALA A 96 13.96 18.91 -9.13
C ALA A 96 13.68 19.73 -10.41
N ALA A 97 12.42 20.07 -10.68
CA ALA A 97 12.05 20.91 -11.81
C ALA A 97 12.58 22.35 -11.68
N SER A 98 12.57 22.89 -10.46
CA SER A 98 13.08 24.23 -10.15
C SER A 98 14.60 24.32 -10.38
N LEU A 99 15.35 23.31 -9.93
CA LEU A 99 16.81 23.24 -10.13
C LEU A 99 17.20 23.25 -11.61
N ARG A 100 16.53 22.42 -12.43
CA ARG A 100 16.78 22.36 -13.88
C ARG A 100 16.58 23.71 -14.57
N THR A 101 15.56 24.45 -14.16
CA THR A 101 15.27 25.79 -14.70
C THR A 101 16.40 26.78 -14.38
N VAL A 102 16.93 26.72 -13.15
CA VAL A 102 18.04 27.59 -12.73
C VAL A 102 19.33 27.25 -13.49
N GLU A 103 19.66 25.96 -13.66
CA GLU A 103 20.85 25.53 -14.39
C GLU A 103 20.84 25.95 -15.87
N GLN A 104 19.66 25.90 -16.51
CA GLN A 104 19.46 26.37 -17.89
C GLN A 104 19.66 27.89 -18.00
N ALA A 105 19.08 28.66 -17.07
CA ALA A 105 19.22 30.12 -17.06
C ALA A 105 20.66 30.60 -16.80
N VAL A 106 21.48 29.79 -16.12
CA VAL A 106 22.91 30.09 -15.88
C VAL A 106 23.77 29.82 -17.11
N HIS A 107 23.44 28.82 -17.93
CA HIS A 107 24.20 28.50 -19.14
C HIS A 107 23.89 29.40 -20.35
N GLU A 108 22.81 30.18 -20.30
CA GLU A 108 22.40 31.10 -21.37
C GLU A 108 22.98 32.52 -21.22
N LYS A 109 23.95 32.71 -20.31
CA LYS A 109 24.71 33.95 -20.09
C LYS A 109 26.20 33.72 -20.26
#